data_AF-X0H5Z8-F1
#
_entry.id   AF-X0H5Z8-F1
#
_cell.length_a   1.000
_cell.length_b   1.000
_cell.length_c   1.000
_cell.angle_alpha   90.00
_cell.angle_beta   90.00
_cell.angle_gamma   90.00
#
_symmetry.space_group_name_H-M   'P 1'
#
loop_
_entity.id
_entity.type
_entity.pdbx_description
1 polymer ?
#
loop_
_entity_poly.entity_id
_entity_poly.type
_entity_poly.pdbx_seq_one_letter_code
_entity_poly.pdbx_strand_id
1 'polypeptide(L)'
;MSNVAVRKALIGKCRGEYEVVHDAPIPDLQPDQMLCKTKAVALNPADAKTIDNSPSPGIGGYDFSGTVVQVGSSVTRFKPGDEVFGFVHGLNADNRDSGAFTDHVIATAELCCKMPASMTSNQACTMALALGTVGYAMFKQLGLAMPGSKGGERPEYALVAGGNTSSGRMAIQLLRLSGIKPIVTCSVNANAVMNDLGAFQTFDYRSSTCGREIKNLTRNTLVHALDCVTSVDTMAMCFEAIGAKGGKYVALEAPPTQVKYIRRDITVDWVQALSLFGKPVKLEGVYGRPASPLDRQFAAYLYQEAEKWTEQGLIRGPDFQLGKDGLEGIRDGIDHVRKGQVQGYKLVYPIA
;
A
#
# COMPACT_ATOMS: atom_id res chain seq x y z
N MET A 1 -17.92 -37.98 5.78
CA MET A 1 -17.08 -37.10 4.95
C MET A 1 -17.46 -35.68 5.34
N SER A 2 -16.61 -34.94 6.02
CA SER A 2 -16.88 -33.53 6.32
C SER A 2 -16.94 -32.77 5.00
N ASN A 3 -18.07 -32.11 4.69
CA ASN A 3 -18.16 -31.20 3.56
C ASN A 3 -17.14 -30.09 3.80
N VAL A 4 -16.02 -30.11 3.06
CA VAL A 4 -15.01 -29.06 3.08
C VAL A 4 -15.67 -27.82 2.47
N ALA A 5 -15.70 -26.71 3.20
CA ALA A 5 -16.19 -25.45 2.66
C ALA A 5 -15.27 -25.00 1.50
N VAL A 6 -15.87 -24.50 0.42
CA VAL A 6 -15.14 -24.06 -0.78
C VAL A 6 -15.43 -22.60 -1.10
N ARG A 7 -14.55 -21.98 -1.88
CA ARG A 7 -14.60 -20.59 -2.32
C ARG A 7 -14.26 -20.47 -3.80
N LYS A 8 -14.79 -19.44 -4.44
CA LYS A 8 -14.36 -19.01 -5.77
C LYS A 8 -13.11 -18.14 -5.66
N ALA A 9 -12.10 -18.34 -6.50
CA ALA A 9 -10.84 -17.61 -6.43
C ALA A 9 -10.18 -17.43 -7.82
N LEU A 10 -9.33 -16.42 -7.94
CA LEU A 10 -8.32 -16.34 -9.01
C LEU A 10 -6.98 -16.85 -8.49
N ILE A 11 -6.47 -17.90 -9.12
CA ILE A 11 -5.22 -18.56 -8.76
C ILE A 11 -4.16 -18.24 -9.83
N GLY A 12 -2.95 -17.87 -9.39
CA GLY A 12 -1.80 -17.73 -10.29
C GLY A 12 -1.39 -19.09 -10.85
N LYS A 13 -1.46 -19.24 -12.18
CA LYS A 13 -1.12 -20.51 -12.85
C LYS A 13 0.33 -20.52 -13.32
N CYS A 14 0.72 -19.47 -14.02
CA CYS A 14 2.06 -19.24 -14.53
C CYS A 14 2.30 -17.72 -14.66
N ARG A 15 3.45 -17.35 -15.23
CA ARG A 15 3.84 -15.96 -15.39
C ARG A 15 2.78 -15.17 -16.16
N GLY A 16 2.25 -14.12 -15.52
CA GLY A 16 1.27 -13.20 -16.09
C GLY A 16 -0.17 -13.71 -16.17
N GLU A 17 -0.45 -14.97 -15.78
CA GLU A 17 -1.75 -15.61 -16.00
C GLU A 17 -2.44 -16.06 -14.71
N TYR A 18 -3.71 -15.65 -14.58
CA TYR A 18 -4.63 -16.13 -13.56
C TYR A 18 -5.70 -17.06 -14.14
N GLU A 19 -6.06 -18.07 -13.37
CA GLU A 19 -7.14 -19.02 -13.65
C GLU A 19 -8.26 -18.86 -12.60
N VAL A 20 -9.51 -18.92 -13.05
CA VAL A 20 -10.69 -18.91 -12.16
C VAL A 20 -10.92 -20.33 -11.67
N VAL A 21 -10.99 -20.50 -10.36
CA VAL A 21 -11.36 -21.77 -9.70
C VAL A 21 -12.62 -21.55 -8.90
N HIS A 22 -13.57 -22.49 -8.96
CA HIS A 22 -14.89 -22.37 -8.34
C HIS A 22 -15.02 -23.15 -7.02
N ASP A 23 -14.09 -24.05 -6.75
CA ASP A 23 -14.13 -25.03 -5.67
C ASP A 23 -12.82 -25.09 -4.87
N ALA A 24 -12.12 -23.96 -4.77
CA ALA A 24 -10.90 -23.88 -3.96
C ALA A 24 -11.26 -24.12 -2.47
N PRO A 25 -10.56 -25.00 -1.74
CA PRO A 25 -10.89 -25.27 -0.36
C PRO A 25 -10.67 -24.05 0.54
N ILE A 26 -11.48 -23.94 1.60
CA ILE A 26 -11.25 -23.02 2.71
C ILE A 26 -10.60 -23.83 3.84
N PRO A 27 -9.30 -23.64 4.14
CA PRO A 27 -8.64 -24.36 5.23
C PRO A 27 -9.09 -23.84 6.60
N ASP A 28 -8.76 -24.59 7.65
CA ASP A 28 -8.91 -24.12 9.03
C ASP A 28 -8.07 -22.87 9.29
N LEU A 29 -8.66 -21.92 10.02
CA LEU A 29 -8.01 -20.66 10.35
C LEU A 29 -6.87 -20.86 11.34
N GLN A 30 -5.75 -20.18 11.09
CA GLN A 30 -4.71 -20.00 12.10
C GLN A 30 -5.23 -19.11 13.25
N PRO A 31 -4.64 -19.19 14.46
CA PRO A 31 -5.14 -18.47 15.63
C PRO A 31 -5.28 -16.96 15.44
N ASP A 32 -4.42 -16.33 14.64
CA ASP A 32 -4.37 -14.88 14.38
C ASP A 32 -5.15 -14.42 13.12
N GLN A 33 -5.87 -15.35 12.48
CA GLN A 33 -6.55 -15.12 11.21
C GLN A 33 -8.05 -14.92 11.36
N MET A 34 -8.66 -14.34 10.33
CA MET A 34 -10.09 -14.21 10.16
C MET A 34 -10.47 -14.68 8.76
N LEU A 35 -11.63 -15.31 8.64
CA LEU A 35 -12.30 -15.51 7.36
C LEU A 35 -13.27 -14.36 7.15
N CYS A 36 -13.17 -13.70 6.00
CA CYS A 36 -14.07 -12.60 5.63
C CYS A 36 -14.78 -12.93 4.31
N LYS A 37 -16.10 -12.75 4.27
CA LYS A 37 -16.84 -12.73 3.00
C LYS A 37 -16.49 -11.45 2.26
N THR A 38 -15.79 -11.58 1.15
CA THR A 38 -15.27 -10.46 0.36
C THR A 38 -16.42 -9.71 -0.30
N LYS A 39 -16.46 -8.39 -0.12
CA LYS A 39 -17.41 -7.50 -0.80
C LYS A 39 -16.78 -6.80 -1.98
N ALA A 40 -15.55 -6.31 -1.82
CA ALA A 40 -14.82 -5.66 -2.89
C ALA A 40 -13.31 -5.88 -2.75
N VAL A 41 -12.61 -5.84 -3.87
CA VAL A 41 -11.14 -5.85 -3.94
C VAL A 41 -10.67 -4.68 -4.77
N ALA A 42 -9.42 -4.26 -4.56
CA ALA A 42 -8.83 -3.18 -5.34
C ALA A 42 -7.48 -3.60 -5.91
N LEU A 43 -7.21 -3.20 -7.15
CA LEU A 43 -5.95 -3.53 -7.81
C LEU A 43 -4.84 -2.57 -7.44
N ASN A 44 -3.63 -3.11 -7.37
CA ASN A 44 -2.38 -2.41 -7.13
C ASN A 44 -1.37 -2.74 -8.23
N PRO A 45 -0.39 -1.86 -8.50
CA PRO A 45 0.74 -2.21 -9.36
C PRO A 45 1.47 -3.48 -8.92
N ALA A 46 1.49 -3.76 -7.61
CA ALA A 46 2.05 -4.99 -7.05
C ALA A 46 1.36 -6.25 -7.58
N ASP A 47 0.04 -6.23 -7.82
CA ASP A 47 -0.68 -7.41 -8.31
C ASP A 47 -0.18 -7.85 -9.69
N ALA A 48 0.03 -6.89 -10.60
CA ALA A 48 0.61 -7.14 -11.92
C ALA A 48 2.08 -7.55 -11.83
N LYS A 49 2.88 -6.83 -11.02
CA LYS A 49 4.30 -7.11 -10.86
C LYS A 49 4.57 -8.51 -10.27
N THR A 50 3.80 -8.94 -9.28
CA THR A 50 4.03 -10.23 -8.63
C THR A 50 3.71 -11.39 -9.55
N ILE A 51 2.57 -11.37 -10.26
CA ILE A 51 2.24 -12.44 -11.23
C ILE A 51 3.24 -12.48 -12.39
N ASP A 52 3.84 -11.35 -12.77
CA ASP A 52 4.81 -11.28 -13.86
C ASP A 52 6.24 -11.64 -13.44
N ASN A 53 6.66 -11.34 -12.21
CA ASN A 53 8.07 -11.43 -11.80
C ASN A 53 8.35 -12.44 -10.69
N SER A 54 7.33 -12.89 -9.95
CA SER A 54 7.46 -13.91 -8.91
C SER A 54 6.17 -14.73 -8.82
N PRO A 55 5.71 -15.34 -9.94
CA PRO A 55 4.48 -16.11 -9.93
C PRO A 55 4.59 -17.29 -8.96
N SER A 56 3.53 -17.55 -8.21
CA SER A 56 3.43 -18.71 -7.34
C SER A 56 2.04 -19.33 -7.46
N PRO A 57 1.90 -20.68 -7.41
CA PRO A 57 0.59 -21.30 -7.30
C PRO A 57 -0.11 -20.82 -6.01
N GLY A 58 -1.22 -20.09 -6.14
CA GLY A 58 -1.97 -19.57 -5.00
C GLY A 58 -2.91 -18.44 -5.40
N ILE A 59 -3.76 -18.01 -4.47
CA ILE A 59 -4.75 -16.95 -4.71
C ILE A 59 -4.03 -15.60 -4.89
N GLY A 60 -4.42 -14.83 -5.91
CA GLY A 60 -3.88 -13.49 -6.16
C GLY A 60 -4.48 -12.40 -5.27
N GLY A 61 -3.98 -11.18 -5.40
CA GLY A 61 -4.61 -10.00 -4.82
C GLY A 61 -4.08 -9.59 -3.46
N TYR A 62 -3.92 -8.28 -3.26
CA TYR A 62 -3.53 -7.70 -1.97
C TYR A 62 -4.70 -7.11 -1.17
N ASP A 63 -5.47 -6.17 -1.73
CA ASP A 63 -6.44 -5.39 -0.95
C ASP A 63 -7.86 -5.95 -1.02
N PHE A 64 -8.56 -5.92 0.12
CA PHE A 64 -9.96 -6.31 0.22
C PHE A 64 -10.74 -5.44 1.21
N SER A 65 -12.06 -5.50 1.08
CA SER A 65 -13.03 -5.17 2.13
C SER A 65 -14.12 -6.24 2.18
N GLY A 66 -14.72 -6.45 3.35
CA GLY A 66 -15.70 -7.51 3.53
C GLY A 66 -16.26 -7.60 4.95
N THR A 67 -17.07 -8.63 5.17
CA THR A 67 -17.68 -8.93 6.47
C THR A 67 -16.97 -10.12 7.10
N VAL A 68 -16.54 -10.01 8.35
CA VAL A 68 -15.97 -11.14 9.10
C VAL A 68 -17.04 -12.23 9.28
N VAL A 69 -16.71 -13.47 8.94
CA VAL A 69 -17.61 -14.63 9.11
C VAL A 69 -17.11 -15.61 10.16
N GLN A 70 -15.79 -15.71 10.35
CA GLN A 70 -15.16 -16.56 11.36
C GLN A 70 -13.86 -15.92 11.83
N VAL A 71 -13.49 -16.16 13.09
CA VAL A 71 -12.24 -15.68 13.69
C VAL A 71 -11.45 -16.83 14.29
N GLY A 72 -10.12 -16.75 14.23
CA GLY A 72 -9.20 -17.65 14.92
C GLY A 72 -9.19 -17.41 16.43
N SER A 73 -8.65 -18.38 17.17
CA SER A 73 -8.73 -18.43 18.64
C SER A 73 -8.00 -17.29 19.37
N SER A 74 -7.03 -16.62 18.73
CA SER A 74 -6.28 -15.49 19.31
C SER A 74 -6.82 -14.13 18.87
N VAL A 75 -7.83 -14.08 18.00
CA VAL A 75 -8.41 -12.82 17.52
C VAL A 75 -9.39 -12.26 18.55
N THR A 76 -9.07 -11.10 19.12
CA THR A 76 -9.89 -10.45 20.16
C THR A 76 -10.52 -9.12 19.70
N ARG A 77 -9.96 -8.47 18.68
CA ARG A 77 -10.43 -7.16 18.17
C ARG A 77 -11.70 -7.26 17.31
N PHE A 78 -11.95 -8.41 16.71
CA PHE A 78 -12.98 -8.62 15.70
C PHE A 78 -13.87 -9.79 16.06
N LYS A 79 -15.10 -9.77 15.53
CA LYS A 79 -16.09 -10.85 15.67
C LYS A 79 -16.88 -11.02 14.37
N PRO A 80 -17.53 -12.18 14.15
CA PRO A 80 -18.44 -12.35 13.02
C PRO A 80 -19.47 -11.22 12.93
N GLY A 81 -19.70 -10.70 11.73
CA GLY A 81 -20.56 -9.56 11.44
C GLY A 81 -19.83 -8.20 11.42
N ASP A 82 -18.60 -8.09 11.90
CA ASP A 82 -17.81 -6.86 11.78
C ASP A 82 -17.48 -6.58 10.29
N GLU A 83 -17.63 -5.33 9.87
CA GLU A 83 -17.22 -4.85 8.55
C GLU A 83 -15.77 -4.38 8.61
N VAL A 84 -14.93 -4.88 7.71
CA VAL A 84 -13.47 -4.67 7.75
C VAL A 84 -12.88 -4.38 6.38
N PHE A 85 -11.71 -3.76 6.38
CA PHE A 85 -10.82 -3.69 5.24
C PHE A 85 -9.39 -3.98 5.68
N GLY A 86 -8.57 -4.48 4.76
CA GLY A 86 -7.21 -4.89 5.05
C GLY A 86 -6.48 -5.32 3.79
N PHE A 87 -5.23 -5.74 3.96
CA PHE A 87 -4.46 -6.36 2.89
C PHE A 87 -3.91 -7.72 3.31
N VAL A 88 -3.73 -8.59 2.32
CA VAL A 88 -3.17 -9.94 2.46
C VAL A 88 -1.99 -10.11 1.50
N HIS A 89 -1.21 -11.18 1.65
CA HIS A 89 -0.09 -11.47 0.75
C HIS A 89 -0.58 -12.42 -0.35
N GLY A 90 -1.05 -11.88 -1.48
CA GLY A 90 -1.43 -12.69 -2.65
C GLY A 90 -0.22 -13.35 -3.33
N LEU A 91 -0.43 -14.50 -3.98
CA LEU A 91 0.61 -15.32 -4.61
C LEU A 91 1.74 -15.72 -3.66
N ASN A 92 1.40 -15.95 -2.39
CA ASN A 92 2.37 -16.33 -1.37
C ASN A 92 2.78 -17.80 -1.52
N ALA A 93 4.06 -18.04 -1.83
CA ALA A 93 4.61 -19.38 -2.03
C ALA A 93 4.52 -20.29 -0.80
N ASP A 94 4.52 -19.73 0.41
CA ASP A 94 4.42 -20.48 1.66
C ASP A 94 2.98 -20.65 2.16
N ASN A 95 2.02 -19.91 1.58
CA ASN A 95 0.61 -19.99 1.94
C ASN A 95 -0.27 -19.67 0.73
N ARG A 96 -0.59 -20.72 -0.03
CA ARG A 96 -1.36 -20.61 -1.29
C ARG A 96 -2.79 -20.09 -1.08
N ASP A 97 -3.29 -20.19 0.15
CA ASP A 97 -4.63 -19.74 0.54
C ASP A 97 -4.71 -18.24 0.87
N SER A 98 -3.56 -17.56 0.94
CA SER A 98 -3.47 -16.12 1.13
C SER A 98 -3.60 -15.39 -0.21
N GLY A 99 -4.63 -14.55 -0.33
CA GLY A 99 -4.87 -13.70 -1.49
C GLY A 99 -6.27 -13.08 -1.45
N ALA A 100 -6.39 -11.84 -1.93
CA ALA A 100 -7.64 -11.08 -1.88
C ALA A 100 -8.62 -11.44 -3.00
N PHE A 101 -8.16 -11.99 -4.14
CA PHE A 101 -8.98 -12.28 -5.31
C PHE A 101 -9.79 -13.57 -5.11
N THR A 102 -10.75 -13.51 -4.20
CA THR A 102 -11.65 -14.60 -3.83
C THR A 102 -12.90 -14.06 -3.15
N ASP A 103 -14.01 -14.80 -3.20
CA ASP A 103 -15.23 -14.48 -2.47
C ASP A 103 -15.11 -14.67 -0.94
N HIS A 104 -14.09 -15.41 -0.47
CA HIS A 104 -13.80 -15.59 0.95
C HIS A 104 -12.29 -15.48 1.23
N VAL A 105 -11.87 -14.31 1.69
CA VAL A 105 -10.46 -14.03 2.01
C VAL A 105 -10.11 -14.47 3.43
N ILE A 106 -8.92 -15.06 3.58
CA ILE A 106 -8.31 -15.34 4.88
C ILE A 106 -7.31 -14.22 5.17
N ALA A 107 -7.62 -13.38 6.16
CA ALA A 107 -6.85 -12.20 6.49
C ALA A 107 -6.21 -12.31 7.87
N THR A 108 -5.05 -11.69 8.06
CA THR A 108 -4.45 -11.60 9.40
C THR A 108 -5.01 -10.40 10.15
N ALA A 109 -5.57 -10.65 11.35
CA ALA A 109 -6.39 -9.67 12.05
C ALA A 109 -5.66 -8.34 12.35
N GLU A 110 -4.36 -8.39 12.66
CA GLU A 110 -3.59 -7.20 13.03
C GLU A 110 -3.33 -6.24 11.86
N LEU A 111 -3.50 -6.69 10.61
CA LEU A 111 -3.35 -5.89 9.39
C LEU A 111 -4.72 -5.48 8.80
N CYS A 112 -5.75 -5.53 9.63
CA CYS A 112 -7.11 -5.11 9.29
C CYS A 112 -7.56 -3.94 10.16
N CYS A 113 -8.43 -3.11 9.59
CA CYS A 113 -9.17 -2.06 10.26
C CYS A 113 -10.67 -2.37 10.22
N LYS A 114 -11.40 -1.98 11.26
CA LYS A 114 -12.85 -1.85 11.17
C LYS A 114 -13.23 -0.74 10.20
N MET A 115 -14.29 -0.96 9.44
CA MET A 115 -14.84 0.02 8.52
C MET A 115 -15.88 0.87 9.25
N PRO A 116 -15.79 2.20 9.22
CA PRO A 116 -16.84 3.06 9.75
C PRO A 116 -18.11 2.92 8.90
N ALA A 117 -19.28 3.10 9.52
CA ALA A 117 -20.57 3.02 8.82
C ALA A 117 -20.73 4.08 7.70
N SER A 118 -19.94 5.15 7.74
CA SER A 118 -19.90 6.21 6.72
C SER A 118 -19.14 5.82 5.45
N MET A 119 -18.42 4.70 5.45
CA MET A 119 -17.56 4.27 4.34
C MET A 119 -18.13 3.02 3.65
N THR A 120 -18.19 3.07 2.33
CA THR A 120 -18.59 1.91 1.51
C THR A 120 -17.45 0.90 1.38
N SER A 121 -17.77 -0.37 1.13
CA SER A 121 -16.76 -1.42 0.88
C SER A 121 -15.83 -1.08 -0.29
N ASN A 122 -16.37 -0.45 -1.35
CA ASN A 122 -15.57 -0.03 -2.52
C ASN A 122 -14.57 1.08 -2.17
N GLN A 123 -14.92 1.99 -1.26
CA GLN A 123 -13.98 3.01 -0.77
C GLN A 123 -12.92 2.38 0.13
N ALA A 124 -13.34 1.53 1.07
CA ALA A 124 -12.46 0.96 2.09
C ALA A 124 -11.35 0.06 1.51
N CYS A 125 -11.67 -0.76 0.49
CA CYS A 125 -10.66 -1.63 -0.14
C CYS A 125 -9.56 -0.86 -0.88
N THR A 126 -9.67 0.46 -1.04
CA THR A 126 -8.62 1.24 -1.71
C THR A 126 -7.43 1.58 -0.81
N MET A 127 -7.54 1.37 0.50
CA MET A 127 -6.66 2.03 1.48
C MET A 127 -5.52 1.17 2.04
N ALA A 128 -5.77 -0.12 2.35
CA ALA A 128 -4.94 -0.88 3.29
C ALA A 128 -3.47 -1.03 2.86
N LEU A 129 -3.17 -1.59 1.68
CA LEU A 129 -1.78 -1.76 1.25
C LEU A 129 -1.03 -0.42 1.20
N ALA A 130 -1.67 0.64 0.69
CA ALA A 130 -1.07 1.97 0.64
C ALA A 130 -0.78 2.52 2.04
N LEU A 131 -1.71 2.37 2.98
CA LEU A 131 -1.54 2.72 4.39
C LEU A 131 -0.34 1.99 5.02
N GLY A 132 -0.28 0.67 4.89
CA GLY A 132 0.83 -0.13 5.44
C GLY A 132 2.17 0.25 4.82
N THR A 133 2.21 0.35 3.49
CA THR A 133 3.43 0.67 2.71
C THR A 133 3.99 2.04 3.10
N VAL A 134 3.13 3.06 3.11
CA VAL A 134 3.53 4.44 3.39
C VAL A 134 3.83 4.65 4.86
N GLY A 135 3.02 4.10 5.77
CA GLY A 135 3.30 4.17 7.20
C GLY A 135 4.66 3.54 7.53
N TYR A 136 4.98 2.40 6.94
CA TYR A 136 6.29 1.76 7.10
C TYR A 136 7.43 2.63 6.55
N ALA A 137 7.27 3.14 5.33
CA ALA A 137 8.27 4.01 4.70
C ALA A 137 8.51 5.31 5.49
N MET A 138 7.46 5.96 5.97
CA MET A 138 7.56 7.24 6.67
C MET A 138 8.03 7.08 8.11
N PHE A 139 7.36 6.24 8.89
CA PHE A 139 7.56 6.22 10.34
C PHE A 139 8.71 5.32 10.77
N LYS A 140 8.94 4.21 10.05
CA LYS A 140 10.07 3.32 10.34
C LYS A 140 11.32 3.73 9.56
N GLN A 141 11.21 3.88 8.24
CA GLN A 141 12.38 4.00 7.38
C GLN A 141 12.93 5.43 7.28
N LEU A 142 12.05 6.42 7.06
CA LEU A 142 12.43 7.84 7.15
C LEU A 142 12.63 8.27 8.61
N GLY A 143 11.98 7.59 9.57
CA GLY A 143 12.05 7.91 11.00
C GLY A 143 11.19 9.11 11.39
N LEU A 144 10.18 9.45 10.59
CA LEU A 144 9.27 10.55 10.88
C LEU A 144 8.35 10.22 12.05
N ALA A 145 7.94 11.25 12.79
CA ALA A 145 6.98 11.11 13.85
C ALA A 145 5.62 10.72 13.28
N MET A 146 5.02 9.66 13.83
CA MET A 146 3.64 9.26 13.53
C MET A 146 2.65 10.28 14.14
N PRO A 147 1.41 10.43 13.60
CA PRO A 147 0.41 11.30 14.21
C PRO A 147 0.20 10.97 15.70
N GLY A 148 0.21 11.99 16.56
CA GLY A 148 0.09 11.84 18.01
C GLY A 148 1.31 11.27 18.76
N SER A 149 2.34 10.78 18.05
CA SER A 149 3.54 10.21 18.69
C SER A 149 4.45 11.30 19.28
N LYS A 150 5.08 10.98 20.42
CA LYS A 150 6.19 11.76 21.01
C LYS A 150 7.56 11.40 20.43
N GLY A 151 7.68 10.25 19.76
CA GLY A 151 8.92 9.78 19.13
C GLY A 151 8.92 10.01 17.61
N GLY A 152 10.13 10.04 17.03
CA GLY A 152 10.38 10.30 15.61
C GLY A 152 10.68 11.77 15.29
N GLU A 153 11.19 12.01 14.08
CA GLU A 153 11.55 13.33 13.59
C GLU A 153 10.31 14.09 13.07
N ARG A 154 10.19 15.38 13.41
CA ARG A 154 9.10 16.25 12.91
C ARG A 154 9.69 17.46 12.19
N PRO A 155 10.31 17.28 11.00
CA PRO A 155 10.86 18.38 10.22
C PRO A 155 9.75 19.33 9.76
N GLU A 156 10.11 20.55 9.36
CA GLU A 156 9.13 21.48 8.79
C GLU A 156 8.51 20.90 7.51
N TYR A 157 9.33 20.29 6.64
CA TYR A 157 8.93 19.76 5.35
C TYR A 157 9.36 18.30 5.15
N ALA A 158 8.57 17.56 4.40
CA ALA A 158 8.96 16.30 3.76
C ALA A 158 8.42 16.26 2.33
N LEU A 159 9.21 15.73 1.41
CA LEU A 159 8.84 15.60 0.00
C LEU A 159 8.11 14.28 -0.26
N VAL A 160 7.00 14.35 -0.98
CA VAL A 160 6.28 13.22 -1.56
C VAL A 160 6.37 13.34 -3.08
N ALA A 161 7.23 12.54 -3.71
CA ALA A 161 7.29 12.46 -5.16
C ALA A 161 6.22 11.49 -5.68
N GLY A 162 5.42 11.94 -6.66
CA GLY A 162 4.30 11.16 -7.19
C GLY A 162 3.05 11.21 -6.32
N GLY A 163 2.62 12.42 -5.94
CA GLY A 163 1.48 12.65 -5.04
C GLY A 163 0.17 12.04 -5.52
N ASN A 164 -0.08 11.96 -6.83
CA ASN A 164 -1.33 11.43 -7.37
C ASN A 164 -1.41 9.89 -7.41
N THR A 165 -0.39 9.18 -6.92
CA THR A 165 -0.45 7.72 -6.70
C THR A 165 -1.29 7.41 -5.44
N SER A 166 -1.82 6.19 -5.31
CA SER A 166 -2.54 5.78 -4.09
C SER A 166 -1.69 5.97 -2.82
N SER A 167 -0.41 5.59 -2.90
CA SER A 167 0.55 5.79 -1.82
C SER A 167 0.85 7.27 -1.56
N GLY A 168 1.03 8.07 -2.61
CA GLY A 168 1.27 9.51 -2.49
C GLY A 168 0.11 10.23 -1.80
N ARG A 169 -1.14 9.92 -2.18
CA ARG A 169 -2.35 10.48 -1.55
C ARG A 169 -2.44 10.12 -0.07
N MET A 170 -2.08 8.89 0.31
CA MET A 170 -2.01 8.47 1.71
C MET A 170 -0.88 9.20 2.47
N ALA A 171 0.30 9.33 1.85
CA ALA A 171 1.46 10.00 2.46
C ALA A 171 1.20 11.46 2.79
N ILE A 172 0.54 12.19 1.90
CA ILE A 172 0.17 13.60 2.12
C ILE A 172 -0.67 13.75 3.38
N GLN A 173 -1.71 12.92 3.52
CA GLN A 173 -2.62 12.96 4.67
C GLN A 173 -1.88 12.58 5.96
N LEU A 174 -1.07 11.52 5.94
CA LEU A 174 -0.30 11.10 7.11
C LEU A 174 0.75 12.12 7.55
N LEU A 175 1.43 12.80 6.61
CA LEU A 175 2.35 13.90 6.92
C LEU A 175 1.63 15.07 7.57
N ARG A 176 0.48 15.49 7.00
CA ARG A 176 -0.36 16.55 7.58
C ARG A 176 -0.81 16.21 9.00
N LEU A 177 -1.29 15.00 9.24
CA LEU A 177 -1.68 14.54 10.59
C LEU A 177 -0.48 14.44 11.54
N SER A 178 0.72 14.26 10.99
CA SER A 178 1.98 14.32 11.71
C SER A 178 2.50 15.76 11.87
N GLY A 179 1.72 16.78 11.53
CA GLY A 179 2.15 18.18 11.64
C GLY A 179 3.38 18.53 10.80
N ILE A 180 3.67 17.75 9.75
CA ILE A 180 4.76 17.99 8.80
C ILE A 180 4.14 18.56 7.52
N LYS A 181 4.70 19.61 6.95
CA LYS A 181 4.18 20.23 5.72
C LYS A 181 4.56 19.38 4.49
N PRO A 182 3.60 18.75 3.79
CA PRO A 182 3.92 17.92 2.63
C PRO A 182 4.26 18.80 1.42
N ILE A 183 5.47 18.67 0.89
CA ILE A 183 5.79 19.18 -0.46
C ILE A 183 5.53 18.05 -1.44
N VAL A 184 4.79 18.31 -2.51
CA VAL A 184 4.26 17.25 -3.38
C VAL A 184 4.64 17.51 -4.82
N THR A 185 5.12 16.49 -5.52
CA THR A 185 5.20 16.55 -6.99
C THR A 185 4.07 15.76 -7.63
N CYS A 186 3.37 16.39 -8.57
CA CYS A 186 2.24 15.81 -9.28
C CYS A 186 2.04 16.51 -10.64
N SER A 187 1.15 15.99 -11.49
CA SER A 187 0.74 16.75 -12.67
C SER A 187 -0.09 17.96 -12.25
N VAL A 188 -0.06 19.04 -13.04
CA VAL A 188 -0.83 20.27 -12.77
C VAL A 188 -2.32 20.00 -12.52
N ASN A 189 -2.91 19.09 -13.30
CA ASN A 189 -4.33 18.73 -13.17
C ASN A 189 -4.68 18.04 -11.84
N ALA A 190 -3.68 17.53 -11.11
CA ALA A 190 -3.87 16.91 -9.80
C ALA A 190 -3.72 17.91 -8.63
N ASN A 191 -3.28 19.15 -8.88
CA ASN A 191 -2.97 20.12 -7.82
C ASN A 191 -4.14 20.35 -6.85
N ALA A 192 -5.37 20.50 -7.38
CA ALA A 192 -6.55 20.73 -6.55
C ALA A 192 -6.80 19.58 -5.56
N VAL A 193 -6.68 18.33 -6.03
CA VAL A 193 -6.84 17.14 -5.19
C VAL A 193 -5.70 17.04 -4.17
N MET A 194 -4.46 17.35 -4.55
CA MET A 194 -3.33 17.29 -3.61
C MET A 194 -3.48 18.33 -2.49
N ASN A 195 -3.93 19.54 -2.81
CA ASN A 195 -4.16 20.61 -1.84
C ASN A 195 -5.28 20.25 -0.87
N ASP A 196 -6.38 19.68 -1.37
CA ASP A 196 -7.49 19.18 -0.55
C ASP A 196 -7.03 18.08 0.43
N LEU A 197 -6.15 17.18 -0.02
CA LEU A 197 -5.55 16.14 0.84
C LEU A 197 -4.56 16.70 1.87
N GLY A 198 -4.10 17.94 1.71
CA GLY A 198 -3.23 18.62 2.67
C GLY A 198 -1.83 18.94 2.18
N ALA A 199 -1.57 18.92 0.87
CA ALA A 199 -0.31 19.41 0.33
C ALA A 199 -0.08 20.87 0.76
N PHE A 200 1.12 21.17 1.25
CA PHE A 200 1.53 22.54 1.55
C PHE A 200 1.91 23.30 0.28
N GLN A 201 2.61 22.62 -0.64
CA GLN A 201 2.93 23.15 -1.96
C GLN A 201 3.03 22.01 -2.97
N THR A 202 2.52 22.24 -4.18
CA THR A 202 2.60 21.30 -5.31
C THR A 202 3.55 21.82 -6.38
N PHE A 203 4.31 20.92 -7.00
CA PHE A 203 5.20 21.21 -8.13
C PHE A 203 4.92 20.27 -9.30
N ASP A 204 4.96 20.80 -10.53
CA ASP A 204 4.87 19.96 -11.72
C ASP A 204 6.18 19.18 -11.89
N TYR A 205 6.11 17.86 -11.76
CA TYR A 205 7.27 16.97 -11.91
C TYR A 205 7.86 17.00 -13.32
N ARG A 206 7.13 17.52 -14.32
CA ARG A 206 7.63 17.67 -15.70
C ARG A 206 8.53 18.88 -15.88
N SER A 207 8.55 19.81 -14.92
CA SER A 207 9.47 20.94 -14.95
C SER A 207 10.90 20.44 -14.74
N SER A 208 11.81 20.79 -15.66
CA SER A 208 13.24 20.46 -15.53
C SER A 208 13.91 21.17 -14.34
N THR A 209 13.25 22.18 -13.76
CA THR A 209 13.70 22.89 -12.56
C THR A 209 12.96 22.48 -11.29
N CYS A 210 12.08 21.47 -11.34
CA CYS A 210 11.24 21.04 -10.21
C CYS A 210 12.05 20.81 -8.92
N GLY A 211 13.13 20.01 -8.98
CA GLY A 211 13.97 19.71 -7.82
C GLY A 211 14.61 20.97 -7.25
N ARG A 212 15.14 21.84 -8.11
CA ARG A 212 15.71 23.14 -7.72
C ARG A 212 14.70 24.09 -7.08
N GLU A 213 13.49 24.15 -7.60
CA GLU A 213 12.42 24.97 -7.04
C GLU A 213 12.06 24.51 -5.62
N ILE A 214 11.97 23.19 -5.39
CA ILE A 214 11.75 22.60 -4.07
C ILE A 214 12.93 22.92 -3.13
N LYS A 215 14.17 22.78 -3.61
CA LYS A 215 15.37 23.15 -2.86
C LYS A 215 15.34 24.62 -2.45
N ASN A 216 14.94 25.52 -3.35
CA ASN A 216 14.82 26.95 -3.07
C ASN A 216 13.72 27.25 -2.05
N LEU A 217 12.53 26.65 -2.20
CA LEU A 217 11.42 26.78 -1.25
C LEU A 217 11.85 26.38 0.17
N THR A 218 12.56 25.25 0.28
CA THR A 218 13.05 24.71 1.55
C THR A 218 14.36 25.34 2.01
N ARG A 219 14.84 26.40 1.34
CA ARG A 219 16.09 27.09 1.67
C ARG A 219 17.29 26.15 1.78
N ASN A 220 17.32 25.13 0.92
CA ASN A 220 18.35 24.10 0.87
C ASN A 220 18.45 23.24 2.14
N THR A 221 17.34 23.06 2.86
CA THR A 221 17.28 22.32 4.14
C THR A 221 16.39 21.06 4.13
N LEU A 222 15.79 20.70 2.98
CA LEU A 222 15.00 19.47 2.89
C LEU A 222 15.87 18.23 3.17
N VAL A 223 15.43 17.38 4.10
CA VAL A 223 16.15 16.18 4.55
C VAL A 223 15.41 14.86 4.30
N HIS A 224 14.10 14.88 4.02
CA HIS A 224 13.30 13.67 3.85
C HIS A 224 12.56 13.69 2.51
N ALA A 225 12.73 12.63 1.72
CA ALA A 225 11.98 12.39 0.49
C ALA A 225 11.43 10.96 0.45
N LEU A 226 10.13 10.85 0.19
CA LEU A 226 9.43 9.61 -0.13
C LEU A 226 9.14 9.60 -1.64
N ASP A 227 9.66 8.61 -2.35
CA ASP A 227 9.39 8.43 -3.78
C ASP A 227 8.38 7.32 -4.03
N CYS A 228 7.17 7.72 -4.43
CA CYS A 228 6.06 6.82 -4.73
C CYS A 228 6.04 6.35 -6.21
N VAL A 229 7.02 6.76 -7.03
CA VAL A 229 7.15 6.39 -8.45
C VAL A 229 8.38 5.51 -8.67
N THR A 230 9.52 5.90 -8.10
CA THR A 230 10.80 5.17 -8.15
C THR A 230 11.31 4.94 -9.58
N SER A 231 11.35 5.99 -10.39
CA SER A 231 12.06 5.99 -11.67
C SER A 231 13.43 6.67 -11.54
N VAL A 232 14.26 6.55 -12.58
CA VAL A 232 15.53 7.29 -12.69
C VAL A 232 15.28 8.79 -12.53
N ASP A 233 14.26 9.31 -13.22
CA ASP A 233 13.94 10.74 -13.24
C ASP A 233 13.39 11.23 -11.89
N THR A 234 12.50 10.46 -11.26
CA THR A 234 11.93 10.87 -9.96
C THR A 234 12.97 10.83 -8.85
N MET A 235 13.86 9.84 -8.87
CA MET A 235 14.97 9.76 -7.92
C MET A 235 15.96 10.91 -8.12
N ALA A 236 16.31 11.24 -9.37
CA ALA A 236 17.20 12.35 -9.68
C ALA A 236 16.60 13.70 -9.23
N MET A 237 15.30 13.90 -9.47
CA MET A 237 14.58 15.08 -8.99
C MET A 237 14.59 15.17 -7.45
N CYS A 238 14.33 14.05 -6.75
CA CYS A 238 14.41 14.02 -5.28
C CYS A 238 15.82 14.36 -4.77
N PHE A 239 16.85 13.87 -5.43
CA PHE A 239 18.25 14.17 -5.07
C PHE A 239 18.61 15.63 -5.33
N GLU A 240 18.08 16.25 -6.39
CA GLU A 240 18.23 17.69 -6.63
C GLU A 240 17.44 18.51 -5.57
N ALA A 241 16.29 18.02 -5.11
CA ALA A 241 15.49 18.68 -4.08
C ALA A 241 16.12 18.62 -2.67
N ILE A 242 16.75 17.51 -2.31
CA ILE A 242 17.40 17.32 -1.00
C ILE A 242 18.54 18.33 -0.82
N GLY A 243 18.58 18.90 0.39
CA GLY A 243 19.50 19.96 0.79
C GLY A 243 20.98 19.57 0.72
N ALA A 244 21.87 20.55 0.80
CA ALA A 244 23.31 20.35 0.70
C ALA A 244 23.94 19.57 1.87
N LYS A 245 23.22 19.42 2.99
CA LYS A 245 23.66 18.60 4.13
C LYS A 245 23.31 17.11 3.97
N GLY A 246 22.69 16.73 2.86
CA GLY A 246 22.21 15.37 2.65
C GLY A 246 20.89 15.10 3.35
N GLY A 247 20.51 13.82 3.42
CA GLY A 247 19.22 13.42 3.97
C GLY A 247 18.90 11.94 3.78
N LYS A 248 17.63 11.60 3.88
CA LYS A 248 17.09 10.26 3.65
C LYS A 248 16.13 10.28 2.47
N TYR A 249 16.34 9.35 1.55
CA TYR A 249 15.44 9.04 0.46
C TYR A 249 14.91 7.63 0.67
N VAL A 250 13.60 7.46 0.63
CA VAL A 250 12.93 6.16 0.73
C VAL A 250 12.03 5.96 -0.48
N ALA A 251 12.21 4.83 -1.16
CA ALA A 251 11.38 4.42 -2.28
C ALA A 251 10.36 3.35 -1.89
N LEU A 252 9.31 3.21 -2.69
CA LEU A 252 8.32 2.13 -2.56
C LEU A 252 8.65 0.91 -3.43
N GLU A 253 9.82 0.93 -4.06
CA GLU A 253 10.30 -0.05 -5.02
C GLU A 253 11.84 -0.09 -4.97
N ALA A 254 12.46 -1.14 -5.49
CA ALA A 254 13.90 -1.24 -5.61
C ALA A 254 14.44 -0.04 -6.41
N PRO A 255 15.27 0.83 -5.81
CA PRO A 255 15.65 2.09 -6.42
C PRO A 255 16.65 1.89 -7.58
N PRO A 256 16.57 2.71 -8.64
CA PRO A 256 17.47 2.60 -9.79
C PRO A 256 18.93 2.85 -9.38
N THR A 257 19.81 1.91 -9.71
CA THR A 257 21.23 1.95 -9.34
C THR A 257 22.00 3.07 -10.06
N GLN A 258 21.48 3.55 -11.19
CA GLN A 258 22.04 4.65 -11.99
C GLN A 258 22.12 5.96 -11.18
N VAL A 259 21.16 6.21 -10.27
CA VAL A 259 21.09 7.46 -9.49
C VAL A 259 21.52 7.24 -8.04
N LYS A 260 21.24 6.05 -7.48
CA LYS A 260 21.46 5.69 -6.07
C LYS A 260 22.81 6.12 -5.48
N TYR A 261 23.88 6.05 -6.26
CA TYR A 261 25.24 6.28 -5.77
C TYR A 261 25.81 7.68 -6.09
N ILE A 262 25.02 8.57 -6.70
CA ILE A 262 25.48 9.92 -7.11
C ILE A 262 25.73 10.84 -5.90
N ARG A 263 24.89 10.76 -4.85
CA ARG A 263 24.98 11.58 -3.63
C ARG A 263 25.25 10.68 -2.42
N ARG A 264 26.50 10.65 -1.95
CA ARG A 264 26.91 9.81 -0.79
C ARG A 264 26.38 10.31 0.55
N ASP A 265 25.98 11.56 0.62
CA ASP A 265 25.36 12.21 1.77
C ASP A 265 23.84 11.95 1.86
N ILE A 266 23.26 11.24 0.89
CA ILE A 266 21.87 10.80 0.92
C ILE A 266 21.83 9.31 1.24
N THR A 267 21.21 8.95 2.37
CA THR A 267 20.91 7.55 2.68
C THR A 267 19.72 7.12 1.84
N VAL A 268 19.89 6.04 1.07
CA VAL A 268 18.87 5.48 0.19
C VAL A 268 18.37 4.16 0.74
N ASP A 269 17.06 4.07 0.97
CA ASP A 269 16.41 2.82 1.35
C ASP A 269 15.09 2.61 0.58
N TRP A 270 14.48 1.44 0.75
CA TRP A 270 13.18 1.12 0.18
C TRP A 270 12.47 0.03 0.97
N VAL A 271 11.14 0.11 0.99
CA VAL A 271 10.32 -0.79 1.82
C VAL A 271 9.79 -1.98 1.04
N GLN A 272 9.66 -3.11 1.73
CA GLN A 272 8.92 -4.28 1.28
C GLN A 272 7.71 -4.46 2.19
N ALA A 273 6.52 -4.00 1.78
CA ALA A 273 5.34 -3.99 2.64
C ALA A 273 4.92 -5.38 3.13
N LEU A 274 5.30 -6.45 2.42
CA LEU A 274 5.04 -7.82 2.85
C LEU A 274 5.82 -8.23 4.12
N SER A 275 6.88 -7.51 4.49
CA SER A 275 7.57 -7.74 5.77
C SER A 275 6.68 -7.42 6.98
N LEU A 276 5.63 -6.60 6.80
CA LEU A 276 4.65 -6.27 7.84
C LEU A 276 3.84 -7.48 8.32
N PHE A 277 3.84 -8.59 7.59
CA PHE A 277 3.29 -9.86 8.09
C PHE A 277 4.19 -10.54 9.13
N GLY A 278 5.43 -10.09 9.30
CA GLY A 278 6.42 -10.63 10.22
C GLY A 278 6.99 -11.99 9.84
N LYS A 279 6.59 -12.52 8.68
CA LYS A 279 7.05 -13.79 8.12
C LYS A 279 8.11 -13.54 7.04
N PRO A 280 8.92 -14.55 6.68
CA PRO A 280 9.84 -14.41 5.55
C PRO A 280 9.08 -14.04 4.27
N VAL A 281 9.65 -13.13 3.48
CA VAL A 281 9.13 -12.78 2.15
C VAL A 281 9.98 -13.51 1.13
N LYS A 282 9.36 -14.40 0.34
CA LYS A 282 10.01 -15.23 -0.69
C LYS A 282 9.64 -14.77 -2.10
N LEU A 283 10.01 -13.54 -2.43
CA LEU A 283 9.92 -13.01 -3.79
C LEU A 283 11.28 -13.10 -4.48
N GLU A 284 11.29 -13.23 -5.80
CA GLU A 284 12.51 -13.36 -6.60
C GLU A 284 13.37 -12.08 -6.56
N GLY A 285 14.63 -12.18 -6.98
CA GLY A 285 15.54 -11.03 -7.10
C GLY A 285 15.83 -10.35 -5.75
N VAL A 286 15.70 -9.02 -5.71
CA VAL A 286 16.03 -8.19 -4.53
C VAL A 286 14.88 -8.04 -3.52
N TYR A 287 13.76 -8.72 -3.76
CA TYR A 287 12.50 -8.53 -3.02
C TYR A 287 12.35 -9.41 -1.79
N GLY A 288 13.17 -10.45 -1.67
CA GLY A 288 13.19 -11.31 -0.50
C GLY A 288 13.52 -10.54 0.78
N ARG A 289 12.93 -10.96 1.91
CA ARG A 289 13.21 -10.41 3.25
C ARG A 289 13.19 -11.51 4.30
N PRO A 290 14.05 -11.45 5.33
CA PRO A 290 13.91 -12.31 6.49
C PRO A 290 12.62 -11.99 7.26
N ALA A 291 12.19 -12.90 8.14
CA ALA A 291 11.12 -12.62 9.08
C ALA A 291 11.47 -11.43 9.99
N SER A 292 10.49 -10.58 10.28
CA SER A 292 10.64 -9.46 11.21
C SER A 292 9.43 -9.34 12.14
N PRO A 293 9.48 -9.96 13.33
CA PRO A 293 8.43 -9.76 14.34
C PRO A 293 8.25 -8.28 14.74
N LEU A 294 9.31 -7.47 14.64
CA LEU A 294 9.25 -6.03 14.92
C LEU A 294 8.47 -5.25 13.85
N ASP A 295 8.53 -5.68 12.58
CA ASP A 295 7.73 -5.09 11.51
C ASP A 295 6.26 -5.44 11.72
N ARG A 296 5.97 -6.66 12.17
CA ARG A 296 4.62 -7.08 12.53
C ARG A 296 4.05 -6.30 13.70
N GLN A 297 4.84 -6.10 14.76
CA GLN A 297 4.43 -5.28 15.90
C GLN A 297 4.14 -3.83 15.47
N PHE A 298 4.99 -3.26 14.61
CA PHE A 298 4.76 -1.94 14.05
C PHE A 298 3.47 -1.90 13.22
N ALA A 299 3.23 -2.88 12.36
CA ALA A 299 2.01 -2.97 11.56
C ALA A 299 0.76 -3.04 12.44
N ALA A 300 0.75 -3.89 13.45
CA ALA A 300 -0.37 -4.02 14.38
C ALA A 300 -0.72 -2.68 15.04
N TYR A 301 0.29 -1.91 15.44
CA TYR A 301 0.10 -0.58 16.01
C TYR A 301 -0.40 0.44 14.96
N LEU A 302 0.22 0.47 13.78
CA LEU A 302 -0.17 1.37 12.69
C LEU A 302 -1.63 1.19 12.28
N TYR A 303 -2.09 -0.07 12.11
CA TYR A 303 -3.46 -0.35 11.70
C TYR A 303 -4.48 0.00 12.79
N GLN A 304 -4.13 -0.15 14.06
CA GLN A 304 -4.99 0.32 15.16
C GLN A 304 -5.15 1.85 15.18
N GLU A 305 -4.08 2.60 14.93
CA GLU A 305 -4.18 4.07 14.84
C GLU A 305 -4.90 4.50 13.57
N ALA A 306 -4.65 3.83 12.45
CA ALA A 306 -5.33 4.12 11.20
C ALA A 306 -6.83 3.84 11.25
N GLU A 307 -7.28 2.83 12.00
CA GLU A 307 -8.69 2.61 12.29
C GLU A 307 -9.33 3.87 12.93
N LYS A 308 -8.65 4.48 13.92
CA LYS A 308 -9.12 5.72 14.56
C LYS A 308 -9.13 6.89 13.58
N TRP A 309 -8.09 7.06 12.77
CA TRP A 309 -8.03 8.14 11.77
C TRP A 309 -9.11 7.97 10.70
N THR A 310 -9.43 6.73 10.33
CA THR A 310 -10.48 6.41 9.35
C THR A 310 -11.87 6.68 9.94
N GLU A 311 -12.12 6.25 11.18
CA GLU A 311 -13.38 6.53 11.90
C GLU A 311 -13.65 8.03 12.05
N GLN A 312 -12.60 8.82 12.32
CA GLN A 312 -12.68 10.27 12.43
C GLN A 312 -12.75 11.00 11.08
N GLY A 313 -12.68 10.28 9.96
CA GLY A 313 -12.67 10.86 8.61
C GLY A 313 -11.40 11.67 8.30
N LEU A 314 -10.31 11.44 9.02
CA LEU A 314 -9.04 12.16 8.86
C LEU A 314 -8.18 11.64 7.70
N ILE A 315 -8.40 10.37 7.31
CA ILE A 315 -7.77 9.77 6.14
C ILE A 315 -8.81 9.11 5.24
N ARG A 316 -8.56 9.17 3.93
CA ARG A 316 -9.34 8.47 2.91
C ARG A 316 -8.46 7.92 1.79
N GLY A 317 -8.97 6.91 1.10
CA GLY A 317 -8.34 6.36 -0.10
C GLY A 317 -8.47 7.26 -1.34
N PRO A 318 -7.82 6.88 -2.47
CA PRO A 318 -8.01 7.54 -3.76
C PRO A 318 -9.44 7.37 -4.29
N ASP A 319 -9.78 8.15 -5.31
CA ASP A 319 -10.95 7.87 -6.14
C ASP A 319 -10.81 6.49 -6.79
N PHE A 320 -11.92 5.87 -7.15
CA PHE A 320 -11.91 4.57 -7.80
C PHE A 320 -12.86 4.51 -8.99
N GLN A 321 -12.58 3.55 -9.87
CA GLN A 321 -13.50 3.14 -10.93
C GLN A 321 -13.86 1.67 -10.74
N LEU A 322 -15.09 1.33 -11.09
CA LEU A 322 -15.57 -0.04 -11.01
C LEU A 322 -15.14 -0.81 -12.25
N GLY A 323 -14.46 -1.94 -12.02
CA GLY A 323 -14.27 -2.98 -13.02
C GLY A 323 -15.59 -3.70 -13.33
N LYS A 324 -15.60 -4.42 -14.45
CA LYS A 324 -16.74 -5.24 -14.88
C LYS A 324 -16.54 -6.70 -14.48
N ASP A 325 -17.61 -7.48 -14.52
CA ASP A 325 -17.57 -8.95 -14.46
C ASP A 325 -16.95 -9.55 -13.18
N GLY A 326 -17.01 -8.79 -12.07
CA GLY A 326 -16.61 -9.24 -10.75
C GLY A 326 -15.22 -9.87 -10.70
N LEU A 327 -15.12 -11.06 -10.11
CA LEU A 327 -13.85 -11.76 -9.96
C LEU A 327 -13.20 -12.11 -11.31
N GLU A 328 -13.98 -12.48 -12.33
CA GLU A 328 -13.50 -12.88 -13.64
C GLU A 328 -12.86 -11.73 -14.43
N GLY A 329 -13.40 -10.52 -14.27
CA GLY A 329 -12.92 -9.32 -14.95
C GLY A 329 -11.65 -8.72 -14.36
N ILE A 330 -11.17 -9.22 -13.22
CA ILE A 330 -9.91 -8.75 -12.60
C ILE A 330 -8.72 -8.94 -13.55
N ARG A 331 -8.71 -9.98 -14.38
CA ARG A 331 -7.62 -10.24 -15.34
C ARG A 331 -7.41 -9.06 -16.30
N ASP A 332 -8.49 -8.53 -16.84
CA ASP A 332 -8.44 -7.35 -17.71
C ASP A 332 -7.95 -6.10 -16.95
N GLY A 333 -8.33 -6.00 -15.67
CA GLY A 333 -7.85 -4.93 -14.80
C GLY A 333 -6.35 -5.01 -14.51
N ILE A 334 -5.83 -6.21 -14.28
CA ILE A 334 -4.39 -6.45 -14.13
C ILE A 334 -3.64 -6.02 -15.39
N ASP A 335 -4.18 -6.34 -16.56
CA ASP A 335 -3.66 -5.88 -17.85
C ASP A 335 -3.63 -4.34 -17.98
N HIS A 336 -4.69 -3.65 -17.57
CA HIS A 336 -4.75 -2.19 -17.57
C HIS A 336 -3.72 -1.57 -16.62
N VAL A 337 -3.58 -2.13 -15.41
CA VAL A 337 -2.58 -1.70 -14.43
C VAL A 337 -1.17 -1.93 -14.98
N ARG A 338 -0.89 -3.10 -15.55
CA ARG A 338 0.39 -3.45 -16.17
C ARG A 338 0.79 -2.47 -17.27
N LYS A 339 -0.18 -2.04 -18.10
CA LYS A 339 0.01 -1.08 -19.20
C LYS A 339 0.05 0.38 -18.75
N GLY A 340 -0.07 0.67 -17.45
CA GLY A 340 -0.06 2.05 -16.93
C GLY A 340 -1.30 2.88 -17.30
N GLN A 341 -2.43 2.21 -17.61
CA GLN A 341 -3.68 2.84 -18.04
C GLN A 341 -4.56 3.31 -16.87
N VAL A 342 -4.22 2.91 -15.64
CA VAL A 342 -4.89 3.32 -14.41
C VAL A 342 -4.12 4.49 -13.78
N GLN A 343 -4.68 5.70 -13.84
CA GLN A 343 -4.00 6.94 -13.43
C GLN A 343 -4.92 7.83 -12.58
N GLY A 344 -4.48 8.16 -11.37
CA GLY A 344 -5.24 9.04 -10.47
C GLY A 344 -6.50 8.44 -9.87
N TYR A 345 -6.73 7.15 -10.07
CA TYR A 345 -7.79 6.37 -9.42
C TYR A 345 -7.28 4.95 -9.17
N LYS A 346 -8.01 4.17 -8.37
CA LYS A 346 -7.79 2.73 -8.17
C LYS A 346 -8.88 1.94 -8.89
N LEU A 347 -8.54 0.82 -9.50
CA LEU A 347 -9.54 -0.06 -10.11
C LEU A 347 -10.09 -1.01 -9.05
N VAL A 348 -11.41 -1.01 -8.86
CA VAL A 348 -12.10 -1.75 -7.80
C VAL A 348 -13.10 -2.73 -8.41
N TYR A 349 -13.15 -3.95 -7.89
CA TYR A 349 -14.06 -5.00 -8.33
C TYR A 349 -14.96 -5.41 -7.17
N PRO A 350 -16.28 -5.18 -7.26
CA PRO A 350 -17.26 -5.81 -6.39
C PRO A 350 -17.25 -7.33 -6.63
N ILE A 351 -17.23 -8.12 -5.55
CA ILE A 351 -17.13 -9.60 -5.61
C ILE A 351 -18.43 -10.28 -5.19
N ALA A 352 -19.26 -9.59 -4.41
CA ALA A 352 -20.51 -10.11 -3.86
C ALA A 352 -21.68 -10.06 -4.84
#